data_AF-A0A2V8ULB2-F1
#
_entry.id   AF-A0A2V8ULB2-F1
#
_cell.length_a   1.000
_cell.length_b   1.000
_cell.length_c   1.000
_cell.angle_alpha   90.00
_cell.angle_beta   90.00
_cell.angle_gamma   90.00
#
_symmetry.space_group_name_H-M   'P 1'
#
loop_
_entity.id
_entity.type
_entity.pdbx_description
1 polymer ?
#
loop_
_entity_poly.entity_id
_entity_poly.type
_entity_poly.pdbx_seq_one_letter_code
_entity_poly.pdbx_strand_id
1 'polypeptide(L)'
;MGGRFALFQMLRMALADAAKRAGCTDSKPISPHRLRHTWATELLNCGIGLPALMKLMGHKSIQMTLRYLKVAQPDLQREFYRARHNTAQPYCIPSLSVSTATSDLPGIRHALAATRHLLEMYRRQFSDDKIGRRLRRLDRRLLDVDQQLQNIPTGEK
;
A
#
# COMPACT_ATOMS: atom_id res chain seq x y z
N MET A 1 33.28 27.77 26.06
CA MET A 1 33.21 26.43 25.43
C MET A 1 32.48 25.50 26.39
N GLY A 2 31.18 25.30 26.18
CA GLY A 2 30.18 25.20 27.27
C GLY A 2 29.67 23.80 27.64
N GLY A 3 29.12 23.69 28.85
CA GLY A 3 28.77 22.46 29.58
C GLY A 3 27.82 21.46 28.89
N ARG A 4 27.14 21.82 27.80
CA ARG A 4 26.34 20.87 27.00
C ARG A 4 27.19 19.76 26.37
N PHE A 5 28.42 20.09 25.97
CA PHE A 5 29.35 19.11 25.42
C PHE A 5 29.84 18.13 26.49
N ALA A 6 30.14 18.65 27.69
CA ALA A 6 30.54 17.84 28.84
C ALA A 6 29.42 16.88 29.29
N LEU A 7 28.17 17.36 29.34
CA LEU A 7 27.01 16.52 29.65
C LEU A 7 26.83 15.38 28.63
N PHE A 8 26.93 15.70 27.35
CA PHE A 8 26.80 14.68 26.29
C PHE A 8 27.91 13.63 26.39
N GLN A 9 29.13 14.05 26.72
CA GLN A 9 30.25 13.14 26.92
C GLN A 9 30.06 12.24 28.15
N MET A 10 29.57 12.79 29.27
CA MET A 10 29.22 12.00 30.45
C MET A 10 28.13 10.96 30.15
N LEU A 11 27.08 11.36 29.44
CA LEU A 11 26.02 10.43 29.01
C LEU A 11 26.59 9.28 28.17
N ARG A 12 27.49 9.60 27.23
CA ARG A 12 28.16 8.59 26.39
C ARG A 12 28.97 7.60 27.21
N MET A 13 29.71 8.08 28.21
CA MET A 13 30.53 7.23 29.07
C MET A 13 29.67 6.35 29.98
N ALA A 14 28.66 6.92 30.62
CA ALA A 14 27.71 6.17 31.43
C ALA A 14 26.97 5.08 30.61
N LEU A 15 26.60 5.42 29.37
CA LEU A 15 25.97 4.46 28.46
C LEU A 15 26.92 3.32 28.06
N ALA A 16 28.20 3.62 27.83
CA ALA A 16 29.21 2.62 27.52
C ALA A 16 29.45 1.66 28.70
N ASP A 17 29.50 2.18 29.92
CA ASP A 17 29.63 1.36 31.13
C ASP A 17 28.40 0.46 31.35
N ALA A 18 27.20 1.03 31.21
CA ALA A 18 25.95 0.27 31.29
C ALA A 18 25.88 -0.84 30.23
N ALA A 19 26.30 -0.55 28.99
CA ALA A 19 26.40 -1.54 27.92
C ALA A 19 27.36 -2.69 28.26
N LYS A 20 28.52 -2.38 28.84
CA LYS A 20 29.50 -3.38 29.28
C LYS A 20 28.93 -4.27 30.38
N ARG A 21 28.26 -3.68 31.38
CA ARG A 21 27.59 -4.41 32.46
C ARG A 21 26.45 -5.30 31.97
N ALA A 22 25.75 -4.88 30.92
CA ALA A 22 24.69 -5.66 30.27
C ALA A 22 25.21 -6.75 29.32
N GLY A 23 26.53 -6.89 29.15
CA GLY A 23 27.13 -7.87 28.25
C GLY A 23 26.96 -7.56 26.76
N CYS A 24 26.65 -6.31 26.39
CA CYS A 24 26.50 -5.90 24.99
C CYS A 24 27.89 -5.72 24.35
N THR A 25 28.46 -6.80 23.81
CA THR A 25 29.79 -6.81 23.16
C THR A 25 29.74 -6.53 21.65
N ASP A 26 28.83 -5.67 21.21
CA ASP A 26 28.71 -5.29 19.80
C ASP A 26 30.00 -4.63 19.30
N SER A 27 30.37 -4.92 18.04
CA SER A 27 31.52 -4.29 17.37
C SER A 27 31.39 -2.76 17.22
N LYS A 28 30.17 -2.24 17.33
CA LYS A 28 29.87 -0.81 17.32
C LYS A 28 29.42 -0.36 18.71
N PRO A 29 29.94 0.77 19.23
CA PRO A 29 29.53 1.28 20.53
C PRO A 29 28.04 1.62 20.55
N ILE A 30 27.39 1.34 21.69
CA ILE A 30 26.00 1.76 21.92
C ILE A 30 25.97 3.29 22.00
N SER A 31 25.00 3.89 21.32
CA SER A 31 24.81 5.33 21.28
C SER A 31 23.35 5.70 21.52
N PRO A 32 23.05 6.92 21.99
CA PRO A 32 21.67 7.37 22.17
C PRO A 32 20.83 7.26 20.88
N HIS A 33 21.46 7.46 19.72
CA HIS A 33 20.79 7.30 18.44
C HIS A 33 20.42 5.84 18.15
N ARG A 34 21.28 4.87 18.49
CA ARG A 34 20.98 3.43 18.35
C ARG A 34 19.84 3.01 19.27
N LEU A 35 19.87 3.44 20.53
CA LEU A 35 18.78 3.18 21.47
C LEU A 35 17.44 3.73 20.97
N ARG A 36 17.44 4.97 20.47
CA ARG A 36 16.26 5.58 19.85
C ARG A 36 15.74 4.76 18.67
N HIS A 37 16.65 4.17 17.89
CA HIS A 37 16.29 3.31 16.77
C HIS A 37 15.65 2.01 17.25
N THR A 38 16.28 1.31 18.21
CA THR A 38 15.74 0.07 18.77
C THR A 38 14.34 0.30 19.36
N TRP A 39 14.19 1.33 20.19
CA TRP A 39 12.91 1.69 20.80
C TRP A 39 11.82 1.98 19.75
N ALA A 40 12.14 2.77 18.71
CA ALA A 40 11.18 3.08 17.67
C ALA A 40 10.77 1.85 16.85
N THR A 41 11.72 0.96 16.52
CA THR A 41 11.45 -0.29 15.81
C THR A 41 10.62 -1.25 16.67
N GLU A 42 10.92 -1.38 17.96
CA GLU A 42 10.13 -2.21 18.89
C GLU A 42 8.68 -1.72 18.99
N LEU A 43 8.46 -0.41 19.14
CA LEU A 43 7.11 0.15 19.18
C LEU A 43 6.33 -0.12 17.88
N LEU A 44 6.98 -0.03 16.72
CA LEU A 44 6.35 -0.42 15.44
C LEU A 44 6.01 -1.91 15.41
N ASN A 45 6.89 -2.77 15.89
CA ASN A 45 6.65 -4.22 15.97
C ASN A 45 5.51 -4.57 16.93
N CYS A 46 5.31 -3.78 17.99
CA CYS A 46 4.14 -3.88 18.88
C CYS A 46 2.84 -3.33 18.25
N GLY A 47 2.87 -2.85 17.00
CA GLY A 47 1.69 -2.40 16.27
C GLY A 47 1.30 -0.94 16.51
N ILE A 48 2.20 -0.12 17.07
CA ILE A 48 1.92 1.32 17.21
C ILE A 48 1.87 1.97 15.83
N GLY A 49 0.81 2.76 15.61
CA GLY A 49 0.66 3.55 14.39
C GLY A 49 1.78 4.59 14.21
N LEU A 50 2.23 4.74 12.97
CA LEU A 50 3.23 5.74 12.54
C LEU A 50 2.95 7.17 13.05
N PRO A 51 1.71 7.70 13.02
CA PRO A 51 1.41 9.03 13.56
C PRO A 51 1.58 9.14 15.08
N ALA A 52 1.25 8.07 15.82
CA ALA A 52 1.42 8.04 17.27
C ALA A 52 2.90 7.99 17.66
N LEU A 53 3.67 7.15 16.96
CA LEU A 53 5.13 7.09 17.13
C LEU A 53 5.79 8.44 16.81
N MET A 54 5.36 9.12 15.75
CA MET A 54 5.87 10.46 15.40
C MET A 54 5.69 11.48 16.55
N LYS A 55 4.51 11.47 17.19
CA LYS A 55 4.22 12.33 18.34
C LYS A 55 5.10 11.99 19.54
N LEU A 56 5.23 10.70 19.86
CA LEU A 56 6.08 10.21 20.96
C LEU A 56 7.56 10.61 20.79
N MET A 57 8.04 10.64 19.54
CA MET A 57 9.41 11.01 19.23
C MET A 57 9.64 12.52 19.11
N GLY A 58 8.59 13.34 19.18
CA GLY A 58 8.65 14.79 18.97
C GLY A 58 9.10 15.17 17.56
N HIS A 59 8.80 14.33 16.56
CA HIS A 59 9.21 14.56 15.18
C HIS A 59 8.29 15.58 14.50
N LYS A 60 8.90 16.55 13.81
CA LYS A 60 8.16 17.60 13.09
C LYS A 60 7.57 17.12 11.75
N SER A 61 8.06 16.00 11.23
CA SER A 61 7.57 15.41 9.99
C SER A 61 7.59 13.89 10.03
N ILE A 62 6.66 13.27 9.32
CA ILE A 62 6.56 11.81 9.25
C ILE A 62 7.79 11.17 8.60
N GLN A 63 8.47 11.91 7.72
CA GLN A 63 9.70 11.49 7.05
C GLN A 63 10.82 11.14 8.05
N MET A 64 10.89 11.85 9.19
CA MET A 64 11.86 11.53 10.24
C MET A 64 11.57 10.18 10.89
N THR A 65 10.30 9.79 11.01
CA THR A 65 9.85 8.52 11.62
C THR A 65 9.93 7.37 10.64
N LEU A 66 9.71 7.60 9.34
CA LEU A 66 9.77 6.56 8.30
C LEU A 66 11.12 5.85 8.21
N ARG A 67 12.20 6.46 8.72
CA ARG A 67 13.52 5.81 8.83
C ARG A 67 13.48 4.49 9.60
N TYR A 68 12.58 4.35 10.59
CA TYR A 68 12.47 3.15 11.42
C TYR A 68 11.61 2.04 10.78
N LEU A 69 10.78 2.39 9.80
CA LEU A 69 9.86 1.47 9.15
C LEU A 69 10.58 0.43 8.29
N LYS A 70 11.69 0.82 7.64
CA LYS A 70 12.48 -0.07 6.77
C LYS A 70 12.99 -1.32 7.49
N VAL A 71 13.17 -1.24 8.81
CA VAL A 71 13.70 -2.34 9.63
C VAL A 71 12.59 -3.26 10.14
N ALA A 72 11.38 -2.75 10.38
CA ALA A 72 10.21 -3.54 10.80
C ALA A 72 9.51 -4.26 9.63
N GLN A 73 9.75 -3.83 8.39
CA GLN A 73 9.06 -4.29 7.18
C GLN A 73 9.20 -5.80 6.87
N PRO A 74 10.37 -6.46 7.07
CA PRO A 74 10.52 -7.88 6.72
C PRO A 74 9.68 -8.80 7.61
N ASP A 75 9.64 -8.52 8.91
CA ASP A 75 8.85 -9.30 9.86
C ASP A 75 7.36 -9.11 9.63
N LEU A 76 6.92 -7.87 9.40
CA LEU A 76 5.53 -7.56 9.11
C LEU A 76 5.06 -8.20 7.80
N GLN A 77 5.89 -8.18 6.75
CA GLN A 77 5.61 -8.90 5.51
C GLN A 77 5.51 -10.42 5.75
N ARG A 78 6.48 -11.01 6.46
CA ARG A 78 6.47 -12.45 6.77
C ARG A 78 5.20 -12.85 7.52
N GLU A 79 4.86 -12.14 8.60
CA GLU A 79 3.66 -12.45 9.38
C GLU A 79 2.37 -12.18 8.60
N PHE A 80 2.34 -11.13 7.76
CA PHE A 80 1.22 -10.88 6.86
C PHE A 80 1.02 -12.04 5.87
N TYR A 81 2.09 -12.49 5.20
CA TYR A 81 2.01 -13.62 4.28
C TYR A 81 1.60 -14.90 5.01
N ARG A 82 2.15 -15.17 6.19
CA ARG A 82 1.75 -16.32 7.02
C ARG A 82 0.27 -16.27 7.39
N ALA A 83 -0.22 -15.14 7.89
CA ALA A 83 -1.63 -14.96 8.23
C ALA A 83 -2.53 -15.16 7.01
N ARG A 84 -2.12 -14.63 5.85
CA ARG A 84 -2.84 -14.77 4.58
C ARG A 84 -2.86 -16.21 4.04
N HIS A 85 -1.82 -17.00 4.30
CA HIS A 85 -1.83 -18.43 3.96
C HIS A 85 -2.74 -19.25 4.89
N ASN A 86 -2.91 -18.81 6.14
CA ASN A 86 -3.72 -19.50 7.15
C ASN A 86 -5.18 -19.05 7.20
N THR A 87 -5.57 -17.98 6.50
CA THR A 87 -6.97 -17.53 6.46
C THR A 87 -7.85 -18.54 5.71
N ALA A 88 -8.76 -19.18 6.45
CA ALA A 88 -9.68 -20.22 6.00
C ALA A 88 -10.72 -19.77 4.94
N GLN A 89 -10.84 -18.47 4.70
CA GLN A 89 -11.73 -17.89 3.69
C GLN A 89 -10.91 -16.94 2.81
N PRO A 90 -10.37 -17.40 1.66
CA PRO A 90 -9.90 -16.46 0.66
C PRO A 90 -11.08 -15.56 0.30
N TYR A 91 -10.95 -14.26 0.54
CA TYR A 91 -11.94 -13.28 0.09
C TYR A 91 -12.24 -13.56 -1.39
N CYS A 92 -13.49 -13.97 -1.67
CA CYS A 92 -13.92 -14.20 -3.04
C CYS A 92 -13.89 -12.85 -3.73
N ILE A 93 -12.88 -12.63 -4.58
CA ILE A 93 -12.94 -11.50 -5.51
C ILE A 93 -14.20 -11.75 -6.32
N PRO A 94 -15.22 -10.87 -6.27
CA PRO A 94 -16.43 -11.09 -7.02
C PRO A 94 -16.05 -11.25 -8.49
N SER A 95 -16.15 -12.48 -9.00
CA SER A 95 -16.02 -12.73 -10.42
C SER A 95 -17.20 -12.03 -11.05
N LEU A 96 -16.95 -11.02 -11.88
CA LEU A 96 -17.98 -10.44 -12.72
C LEU A 96 -18.61 -11.61 -13.49
N SER A 97 -19.86 -11.93 -13.18
CA SER A 97 -20.63 -12.93 -13.91
C SER A 97 -20.61 -12.49 -15.36
N VAL A 98 -19.90 -13.21 -16.22
CA VAL A 98 -19.99 -13.02 -17.67
C VAL A 98 -21.41 -13.44 -18.02
N SER A 99 -22.32 -12.46 -18.04
CA SER A 99 -23.72 -12.69 -18.35
C SER A 99 -23.78 -13.37 -19.71
N THR A 100 -24.37 -14.57 -19.77
CA THR A 100 -24.74 -15.25 -21.00
C THR A 100 -25.47 -14.24 -21.87
N ALA A 101 -24.86 -13.84 -22.98
CA ALA A 101 -25.42 -12.90 -23.92
C ALA A 101 -26.72 -13.49 -24.47
N THR A 102 -27.85 -13.07 -23.91
CA THR A 102 -29.14 -13.24 -24.56
C THR A 102 -29.09 -12.41 -25.85
N SER A 103 -29.57 -12.98 -26.96
CA SER A 103 -29.56 -12.31 -28.27
C SER A 103 -30.64 -11.24 -28.41
N ASP A 104 -31.33 -10.92 -27.31
CA ASP A 104 -32.30 -9.84 -27.21
C ASP A 104 -31.60 -8.48 -27.05
N LEU A 105 -32.33 -7.42 -27.37
CA LEU A 105 -31.80 -6.04 -27.31
C LEU A 105 -31.23 -5.68 -25.92
N PRO A 106 -31.86 -6.05 -24.78
CA PRO A 106 -31.27 -5.85 -23.45
C PRO A 106 -29.95 -6.59 -23.24
N GLY A 107 -29.84 -7.85 -23.69
CA GLY A 107 -28.62 -8.65 -23.59
C GLY A 107 -27.45 -8.05 -24.37
N ILE A 108 -27.72 -7.58 -25.60
CA ILE A 108 -26.72 -6.89 -26.43
C ILE A 108 -26.21 -5.62 -25.73
N ARG A 109 -27.10 -4.83 -25.11
CA ARG A 109 -26.73 -3.62 -24.37
C ARG A 109 -25.88 -3.93 -23.14
N HIS A 110 -26.24 -4.94 -22.36
CA HIS A 110 -25.44 -5.39 -21.23
C HIS A 110 -24.05 -5.87 -21.65
N ALA A 111 -23.94 -6.62 -22.76
CA ALA A 111 -22.65 -7.06 -23.30
C ALA A 111 -21.76 -5.89 -23.75
N LEU A 112 -22.35 -4.86 -24.38
CA LEU A 112 -21.63 -3.64 -24.75
C LEU A 112 -21.12 -2.89 -23.51
N ALA A 113 -21.97 -2.70 -22.49
CA ALA A 113 -21.59 -2.03 -21.25
C ALA A 113 -20.45 -2.77 -20.52
N ALA A 114 -20.52 -4.10 -20.44
CA ALA A 114 -19.47 -4.93 -19.85
C ALA A 114 -18.14 -4.82 -20.62
N THR A 115 -18.21 -4.88 -21.96
CA THR A 115 -17.02 -4.75 -22.83
C THR A 115 -16.32 -3.41 -22.64
N ARG A 116 -17.10 -2.31 -22.57
CA ARG A 116 -16.56 -0.97 -22.31
C ARG A 116 -15.87 -0.85 -20.96
N HIS A 117 -16.46 -1.45 -19.92
CA HIS A 117 -15.84 -1.50 -18.60
C HIS A 117 -14.49 -2.24 -18.62
N LEU A 118 -14.41 -3.38 -19.29
CA LEU A 118 -13.17 -4.14 -19.44
C LEU A 118 -12.09 -3.35 -20.20
N LEU A 119 -12.44 -2.67 -21.29
CA LEU A 119 -11.50 -1.83 -22.03
C LEU A 119 -10.92 -0.70 -21.16
N GLU A 120 -11.75 -0.08 -20.32
CA GLU A 120 -11.31 0.96 -19.38
C GLU A 120 -10.43 0.39 -18.26
N MET A 121 -10.75 -0.79 -17.72
CA MET A 121 -9.91 -1.49 -16.75
C MET A 121 -8.54 -1.82 -17.34
N TYR A 122 -8.48 -2.40 -18.53
CA TYR A 122 -7.21 -2.70 -19.22
C TYR A 122 -6.41 -1.45 -19.52
N ARG A 123 -7.06 -0.36 -19.97
CA ARG A 123 -6.39 0.92 -20.23
C ARG A 123 -5.66 1.46 -19.00
N ARG A 124 -6.22 1.29 -17.78
CA ARG A 124 -5.59 1.75 -16.53
C ARG A 124 -4.35 0.94 -16.15
N GLN A 125 -4.21 -0.28 -16.65
CA GLN A 125 -3.07 -1.15 -16.35
C GLN A 125 -1.85 -0.91 -17.27
N PHE A 126 -2.04 -0.26 -18.42
CA PHE A 126 -0.96 0.01 -19.38
C PHE A 126 -0.52 1.48 -19.37
N SER A 127 0.79 1.70 -19.30
CA SER A 127 1.42 3.03 -19.40
C SER A 127 1.67 3.49 -20.84
N ASP A 128 1.41 2.65 -21.84
CA ASP A 128 1.66 2.95 -23.26
C ASP A 128 0.57 3.85 -23.86
N ASP A 129 0.97 5.07 -24.22
CA ASP A 129 0.10 6.09 -24.81
C ASP A 129 -0.50 5.72 -26.17
N LYS A 130 0.16 4.89 -26.97
CA LYS A 130 -0.35 4.44 -28.27
C LYS A 130 -1.47 3.42 -28.08
N ILE A 131 -1.28 2.48 -27.16
CA ILE A 131 -2.30 1.47 -26.78
C ILE A 131 -3.50 2.18 -26.14
N GLY A 132 -3.25 3.11 -25.20
CA GLY A 132 -4.32 3.88 -24.56
C GLY A 132 -5.16 4.70 -25.55
N ARG A 133 -4.54 5.30 -26.57
CA ARG A 133 -5.27 6.03 -27.63
C ARG A 133 -6.15 5.10 -28.47
N ARG A 134 -5.69 3.89 -28.81
CA ARG A 134 -6.48 2.90 -29.56
C ARG A 134 -7.69 2.43 -28.75
N LEU A 135 -7.49 2.08 -27.48
CA LEU A 135 -8.58 1.66 -26.58
C LEU A 135 -9.65 2.74 -26.41
N ARG A 136 -9.26 4.01 -26.26
CA ARG A 136 -10.21 5.13 -26.20
C ARG A 136 -11.03 5.30 -27.47
N ARG A 137 -10.43 5.10 -28.64
CA ARG A 137 -11.17 5.16 -29.91
C ARG A 137 -12.18 4.03 -30.00
N LEU A 138 -11.83 2.83 -29.53
CA LEU A 138 -12.72 1.67 -29.54
C LEU A 138 -13.88 1.85 -28.55
N ASP A 139 -13.62 2.31 -27.32
CA ASP A 139 -14.66 2.63 -26.34
C ASP A 139 -15.66 3.68 -26.85
N ARG A 140 -15.18 4.75 -27.50
CA ARG A 140 -16.07 5.77 -28.10
C ARG A 140 -16.96 5.20 -29.20
N ARG A 141 -16.45 4.28 -30.03
CA ARG A 141 -17.26 3.62 -31.06
C ARG A 141 -18.32 2.72 -30.44
N LEU A 142 -18.00 2.01 -29.36
CA LEU A 142 -18.98 1.19 -28.64
C LEU A 142 -20.04 2.05 -27.94
N LEU A 143 -19.66 3.23 -27.42
CA LEU A 143 -20.62 4.20 -26.87
C LEU A 143 -21.61 4.69 -27.93
N ASP A 144 -21.12 5.00 -29.13
CA ASP A 144 -21.97 5.46 -30.25
C ASP A 144 -22.98 4.37 -30.66
N VAL A 145 -22.53 3.11 -30.73
CA VAL A 145 -23.41 1.95 -31.00
C VAL A 145 -24.45 1.79 -29.89
N ASP A 146 -24.08 1.88 -28.61
CA ASP A 146 -25.05 1.79 -27.51
C ASP A 146 -26.09 2.92 -27.57
N GLN A 147 -25.68 4.13 -27.93
CA GLN A 147 -26.58 5.27 -28.10
C GLN A 147 -27.52 5.09 -29.30
N GLN A 148 -27.06 4.51 -30.41
CA GLN A 148 -27.92 4.16 -31.54
C GLN A 148 -28.95 3.09 -31.17
N LEU A 149 -28.55 2.08 -30.39
CA LEU A 149 -29.45 1.03 -29.89
C LEU A 149 -30.53 1.58 -28.94
N GLN A 150 -30.23 2.65 -28.19
CA GLN A 150 -31.23 3.34 -27.34
C GLN A 150 -32.35 4.02 -28.14
N ASN A 151 -32.09 4.37 -29.40
CA ASN A 151 -33.04 5.05 -30.26
C ASN A 151 -33.90 4.09 -31.10
N ILE A 152 -33.67 2.78 -31.01
CA ILE A 152 -34.52 1.79 -31.69
C ILE A 152 -35.79 1.62 -30.86
N PRO A 153 -36.98 1.96 -31.40
CA PRO A 153 -38.23 1.71 -30.70
C PRO A 153 -38.39 0.20 -30.54
N THR A 154 -38.56 -0.26 -29.29
CA THR A 154 -39.00 -1.63 -29.00
C THR A 154 -40.43 -1.76 -29.50
N GLY A 155 -40.60 -2.14 -30.76
CA GLY A 155 -41.88 -2.40 -31.37
C GLY A 155 -42.48 -3.67 -30.78
N GLU A 156 -43.38 -3.53 -29.82
CA GLU A 156 -44.42 -4.53 -29.58
C GLU A 156 -45.41 -4.48 -30.76
N LYS A 157 -45.45 -5.56 -31.53
CA LYS A 157 -46.62 -5.98 -32.30
C LYS A 157 -46.63 -7.49 -32.42
#